data_AF-A0A7I7QHE6-F1
#
_entry.id   AF-A0A7I7QHE6-F1
#
_cell.length_a   1.000
_cell.length_b   1.000
_cell.length_c   1.000
_cell.angle_alpha   90.00
_cell.angle_beta   90.00
_cell.angle_gamma   90.00
#
_symmetry.space_group_name_H-M   'P 1'
#
loop_
_entity.id
_entity.type
_entity.pdbx_description
1 polymer ?
#
loop_
_entity_poly.entity_id
_entity_poly.type
_entity_poly.pdbx_seq_one_letter_code
_entity_poly.pdbx_strand_id
1 'polypeptide(L)'
;MYDTGAILAAIDNHTIPILVGFGLAMVLQNIGMITAVVMTRREGWISIPLPCTFLWFAHDFGVVVRFNTWFNVYDHWFLKLFWLGLLTALILELVFFAQALKVGRTEYLPNGTQAQWSALVVGGAPAFVVVWEYMKVVWDDPLYQAAPAITLFLLPLSTTALLLRRRSAIAQSPLIYGCFAAMAVLWWGVTAGYYGGGFASWQYLLTGVVAFVMLVGVTVAVARMRADAQTRVAAAV
;
A
#
# COMPACT_ATOMS: atom_id res chain seq x y z
N MET A 1 21.21 -2.57 2.65
CA MET A 1 20.91 -2.01 1.30
C MET A 1 21.54 -0.63 1.05
N TYR A 2 21.54 0.27 2.03
CA TYR A 2 22.05 1.64 1.91
C TYR A 2 22.68 2.07 3.24
N ASP A 3 23.54 3.09 3.21
CA ASP A 3 24.10 3.67 4.44
C ASP A 3 23.07 4.59 5.12
N THR A 4 22.69 4.28 6.36
CA THR A 4 21.63 5.03 7.05
C THR A 4 22.01 6.49 7.29
N GLY A 5 23.28 6.76 7.61
CA GLY A 5 23.76 8.12 7.87
C GLY A 5 23.69 8.99 6.61
N ALA A 6 24.06 8.42 5.46
CA ALA A 6 23.99 9.10 4.16
C ALA A 6 22.54 9.43 3.78
N ILE A 7 21.58 8.54 4.04
CA ILE A 7 20.16 8.81 3.78
C ILE A 7 19.64 9.95 4.65
N LEU A 8 19.93 9.92 5.95
CA LEU A 8 19.50 10.98 6.87
C LEU A 8 20.14 12.33 6.52
N ALA A 9 21.44 12.33 6.18
CA ALA A 9 22.11 13.54 5.69
C ALA A 9 21.52 14.04 4.37
N ALA A 10 21.15 13.15 3.45
CA ALA A 10 20.47 13.52 2.21
C ALA A 10 19.10 14.15 2.47
N ILE A 11 18.38 13.64 3.48
CA ILE A 11 17.10 14.21 3.94
C ILE A 11 17.28 15.64 4.44
N ASP A 12 18.26 15.88 5.30
CA ASP A 12 18.52 17.22 5.82
C ASP A 12 18.91 18.20 4.70
N ASN A 13 19.82 17.79 3.82
CA ASN A 13 20.30 18.61 2.70
C ASN A 13 19.22 18.92 1.65
N HIS A 14 18.15 18.11 1.57
CA HIS A 14 17.06 18.28 0.61
C HIS A 14 15.69 18.29 1.30
N THR A 15 15.62 18.91 2.48
CA THR A 15 14.43 18.86 3.35
C THR A 15 13.14 19.24 2.62
N ILE A 16 13.14 20.36 1.89
CA ILE A 16 11.94 20.88 1.22
C ILE A 16 11.39 19.90 0.17
N PRO A 17 12.14 19.50 -0.87
CA PRO A 17 11.61 18.60 -1.88
C PRO A 17 11.21 17.23 -1.31
N ILE A 18 11.93 16.73 -0.30
CA ILE A 18 11.61 15.46 0.38
C ILE A 18 10.31 15.58 1.17
N LEU A 19 10.14 16.65 1.95
CA LEU A 19 8.92 16.90 2.71
C LEU A 19 7.70 17.08 1.80
N VAL A 20 7.86 17.81 0.69
CA VAL A 20 6.78 17.98 -0.30
C VAL A 20 6.47 16.64 -0.97
N GLY A 21 7.48 15.92 -1.47
CA GLY A 21 7.28 14.67 -2.19
C GLY A 21 6.62 13.60 -1.33
N PHE A 22 7.19 13.30 -0.16
CA PHE A 22 6.60 12.31 0.74
C PHE A 22 5.33 12.80 1.41
N GLY A 23 5.21 14.10 1.75
CA GLY A 23 3.98 14.66 2.29
C GLY A 23 2.81 14.50 1.33
N LEU A 24 3.00 14.82 0.05
CA LEU A 24 1.99 14.61 -0.99
C LEU A 24 1.71 13.11 -1.22
N ALA A 25 2.74 12.26 -1.18
CA ALA A 25 2.58 10.81 -1.26
C ALA A 25 1.67 10.28 -0.14
N MET A 26 1.88 10.74 1.10
CA MET A 26 1.04 10.37 2.27
C MET A 26 -0.40 10.86 2.12
N VAL A 27 -0.63 12.06 1.59
CA VAL A 27 -1.98 12.58 1.32
C VAL A 27 -2.69 11.70 0.28
N LEU A 28 -2.03 11.38 -0.83
CA LEU A 28 -2.59 10.52 -1.88
C LEU A 28 -2.89 9.12 -1.36
N GLN A 29 -1.99 8.54 -0.56
CA GLN A 29 -2.20 7.26 0.11
C GLN A 29 -3.48 7.29 0.95
N ASN A 30 -3.65 8.31 1.79
CA ASN A 30 -4.84 8.47 2.63
C ASN A 30 -6.12 8.60 1.79
N ILE A 31 -6.11 9.41 0.73
CA ILE A 31 -7.26 9.55 -0.18
C ILE A 31 -7.61 8.19 -0.79
N GLY A 32 -6.62 7.45 -1.29
CA GLY A 32 -6.80 6.13 -1.89
C GLY A 32 -7.36 5.11 -0.90
N MET A 33 -6.78 5.03 0.30
CA MET A 33 -7.20 4.09 1.34
C MET A 33 -8.60 4.42 1.88
N ILE A 34 -8.90 5.69 2.16
CA ILE A 34 -10.24 6.12 2.60
C ILE A 34 -11.27 5.83 1.52
N THR A 35 -10.95 6.08 0.24
CA THR A 35 -11.82 5.74 -0.88
C THR A 35 -12.12 4.24 -0.89
N ALA A 36 -11.13 3.39 -0.66
CA ALA A 36 -11.31 1.94 -0.57
C ALA A 36 -12.22 1.52 0.61
N VAL A 37 -12.08 2.17 1.77
CA VAL A 37 -12.99 1.98 2.92
C VAL A 37 -14.43 2.32 2.53
N VAL A 38 -14.65 3.49 1.92
CA VAL A 38 -15.97 3.97 1.50
C VAL A 38 -16.59 3.03 0.47
N MET A 39 -15.81 2.63 -0.53
CA MET A 39 -16.23 1.71 -1.58
C MET A 39 -16.67 0.36 -1.01
N THR A 40 -15.91 -0.20 -0.07
CA THR A 40 -16.25 -1.46 0.59
C THR A 40 -17.53 -1.34 1.43
N ARG A 41 -17.70 -0.22 2.17
CA ARG A 41 -18.93 0.04 2.93
C ARG A 41 -20.16 0.17 2.04
N ARG A 42 -20.01 0.86 0.91
CA ARG A 42 -21.11 1.14 -0.02
C ARG A 42 -21.55 -0.10 -0.79
N GLU A 43 -20.60 -0.89 -1.28
CA GLU A 43 -20.89 -1.96 -2.23
C GLU A 43 -20.87 -3.35 -1.60
N GLY A 44 -20.39 -3.50 -0.36
CA GLY A 44 -20.45 -4.77 0.38
C GLY A 44 -19.43 -5.82 -0.09
N TRP A 45 -18.46 -5.42 -0.90
CA TRP A 45 -17.34 -6.25 -1.36
C TRP A 45 -16.04 -5.60 -0.92
N ILE A 46 -14.99 -6.40 -0.69
CA ILE A 46 -13.68 -5.83 -0.38
C ILE A 46 -13.16 -4.99 -1.56
N SER A 47 -12.59 -3.84 -1.25
CA SER A 47 -11.88 -3.01 -2.22
C SER A 47 -10.40 -3.39 -2.29
N ILE A 48 -9.69 -3.39 -1.17
CA ILE A 48 -8.28 -3.79 -1.11
C ILE A 48 -8.15 -5.32 -1.08
N PRO A 49 -7.34 -5.93 -1.97
CA PRO A 49 -7.05 -7.36 -1.93
C PRO A 49 -6.37 -7.79 -0.63
N LEU A 50 -6.68 -8.98 -0.13
CA LEU A 50 -6.19 -9.46 1.16
C LEU A 50 -4.65 -9.54 1.26
N PRO A 51 -3.90 -9.95 0.20
CA PRO A 51 -2.43 -9.91 0.24
C PRO A 51 -1.86 -8.52 0.52
N CYS A 52 -2.49 -7.47 0.00
CA CYS A 52 -2.10 -6.09 0.26
C CYS A 52 -2.34 -5.73 1.72
N THR A 53 -3.52 -6.04 2.26
CA THR A 53 -3.85 -5.79 3.67
C THR A 53 -2.84 -6.44 4.62
N PHE A 54 -2.44 -7.69 4.34
CA PHE A 54 -1.43 -8.37 5.16
C PHE A 54 -0.04 -7.74 5.04
N LEU A 55 0.41 -7.46 3.82
CA LEU A 55 1.74 -6.91 3.59
C LEU A 55 1.89 -5.51 4.19
N TRP A 56 0.91 -4.63 3.94
CA TRP A 56 0.94 -3.27 4.45
C TRP A 56 0.87 -3.24 5.97
N PHE A 57 0.00 -4.07 6.57
CA PHE A 57 -0.04 -4.24 8.02
C PHE A 57 1.30 -4.67 8.59
N ALA A 58 1.96 -5.66 8.01
CA ALA A 58 3.25 -6.12 8.50
C ALA A 58 4.32 -5.02 8.45
N HIS A 59 4.34 -4.24 7.37
CA HIS A 59 5.22 -3.10 7.20
C HIS A 59 4.93 -1.99 8.22
N ASP A 60 3.69 -1.48 8.25
CA ASP A 60 3.30 -0.33 9.04
C ASP A 60 3.32 -0.64 10.54
N PHE A 61 2.82 -1.82 10.94
CA PHE A 61 2.93 -2.31 12.31
C PHE A 61 4.39 -2.40 12.73
N GLY A 62 5.26 -2.95 11.88
CA GLY A 62 6.69 -3.07 12.13
C GLY A 62 7.38 -1.73 12.39
N VAL A 63 6.97 -0.67 11.69
CA VAL A 63 7.45 0.69 11.99
C VAL A 63 6.83 1.19 13.29
N VAL A 64 5.52 1.10 13.46
CA VAL A 64 4.81 1.70 14.60
C VAL A 64 5.29 1.15 15.94
N VAL A 65 5.46 -0.18 16.06
CA VAL A 65 5.91 -0.81 17.33
C VAL A 65 7.34 -0.46 17.72
N ARG A 66 8.15 0.07 16.79
CA ARG A 66 9.55 0.44 17.02
C ARG A 66 9.73 1.89 17.44
N PHE A 67 8.78 2.42 18.22
CA PHE A 67 8.82 3.81 18.71
C PHE A 67 10.19 4.23 19.24
N ASN A 68 10.81 3.45 20.11
CA ASN A 68 12.13 3.76 20.68
C ASN A 68 13.23 3.92 19.61
N THR A 69 13.19 3.11 18.55
CA THR A 69 14.15 3.19 17.44
C THR A 69 14.06 4.54 16.73
N TRP A 70 12.84 5.03 16.46
CA TRP A 70 12.65 6.26 15.69
C TRP A 70 12.81 7.52 16.53
N PHE A 71 12.38 7.48 17.79
CA PHE A 71 12.36 8.65 18.66
C PHE A 71 13.61 8.82 19.52
N ASN A 72 14.35 7.74 19.81
CA ASN A 72 15.51 7.80 20.71
C ASN A 72 16.82 7.27 20.10
N VAL A 73 16.77 6.28 19.19
CA VAL A 73 18.00 5.74 18.57
C VAL A 73 18.43 6.58 17.38
N TYR A 74 17.55 6.74 16.38
CA TYR A 74 17.86 7.61 15.25
C TYR A 74 17.58 9.10 15.54
N ASP A 75 16.56 9.37 16.36
CA ASP A 75 16.17 10.72 16.81
C ASP A 75 16.08 11.77 15.68
N HIS A 76 15.59 11.35 14.51
CA HIS A 76 15.55 12.21 13.32
C HIS A 76 14.13 12.71 13.05
N TRP A 77 13.98 14.01 12.77
CA TRP A 77 12.67 14.65 12.55
C TRP A 77 11.82 13.93 11.49
N PHE A 78 12.46 13.57 10.38
CA PHE A 78 11.81 12.87 9.27
C PHE A 78 11.25 11.50 9.69
N LEU A 79 12.00 10.72 10.46
CA LEU A 79 11.56 9.40 10.89
C LEU A 79 10.39 9.49 11.88
N LYS A 80 10.33 10.54 12.71
CA LYS A 80 9.19 10.81 13.60
C LYS A 80 7.93 11.17 12.80
N LEU A 81 8.06 11.98 11.75
CA LEU A 81 6.94 12.29 10.84
C LEU A 81 6.51 11.07 10.02
N PHE A 82 7.47 10.29 9.54
CA PHE A 82 7.20 9.05 8.81
C PHE A 82 6.46 8.04 9.70
N TRP A 83 6.88 7.87 10.95
CA TRP A 83 6.17 7.07 11.95
C TRP A 83 4.72 7.54 12.14
N LEU A 84 4.49 8.86 12.23
CA LEU A 84 3.14 9.41 12.37
C LEU A 84 2.29 9.12 11.11
N GLY A 85 2.88 9.27 9.93
CA GLY A 85 2.23 8.89 8.66
C GLY A 85 1.81 7.42 8.65
N LEU A 86 2.72 6.51 8.99
CA LEU A 86 2.42 5.08 9.02
C LEU A 86 1.48 4.67 10.16
N LEU A 87 1.43 5.41 11.28
CA LEU A 87 0.38 5.21 12.28
C LEU A 87 -1.02 5.44 11.69
N THR A 88 -1.19 6.48 10.86
CA THR A 88 -2.48 6.75 10.22
C THR A 88 -2.87 5.65 9.23
N ALA A 89 -1.91 5.15 8.47
CA ALA A 89 -2.12 4.05 7.53
C ALA A 89 -2.44 2.72 8.25
N LEU A 90 -1.72 2.40 9.33
CA LEU A 90 -1.99 1.24 10.18
C LEU A 90 -3.42 1.24 10.72
N ILE A 91 -3.94 2.41 11.15
CA ILE A 91 -5.32 2.54 11.63
C ILE A 91 -6.31 2.21 10.50
N LEU A 92 -6.06 2.66 9.27
CA LEU A 92 -6.89 2.33 8.11
C LEU A 92 -6.79 0.85 7.73
N GLU A 93 -5.64 0.22 7.91
CA GLU A 93 -5.47 -1.22 7.67
C GLU A 93 -6.22 -2.09 8.67
N LEU A 94 -6.29 -1.68 9.93
CA LEU A 94 -7.17 -2.31 10.91
C LEU A 94 -8.64 -2.22 10.46
N VAL A 95 -9.04 -1.11 9.82
CA VAL A 95 -10.37 -1.00 9.19
C VAL A 95 -10.49 -1.97 8.01
N PHE A 96 -9.46 -2.14 7.18
CA PHE A 96 -9.48 -3.14 6.11
C PHE A 96 -9.59 -4.57 6.63
N PHE A 97 -8.94 -4.91 7.74
CA PHE A 97 -9.13 -6.20 8.40
C PHE A 97 -10.56 -6.39 8.89
N ALA A 98 -11.13 -5.38 9.56
CA ALA A 98 -12.51 -5.44 10.00
C ALA A 98 -13.48 -5.62 8.83
N GLN A 99 -13.24 -4.94 7.70
CA GLN A 99 -13.99 -5.11 6.47
C GLN A 99 -13.81 -6.50 5.86
N ALA A 100 -12.58 -7.00 5.78
CA ALA A 100 -12.27 -8.33 5.27
C ALA A 100 -12.95 -9.43 6.11
N LEU A 101 -12.95 -9.31 7.45
CA LEU A 101 -13.68 -10.20 8.34
C LEU A 101 -15.19 -10.17 8.07
N LYS A 102 -15.75 -8.99 7.83
CA LYS A 102 -17.19 -8.81 7.63
C LYS A 102 -17.69 -9.32 6.27
N VAL A 103 -17.00 -8.98 5.17
CA VAL A 103 -17.52 -9.23 3.81
C VAL A 103 -16.66 -10.21 2.99
N GLY A 104 -15.40 -10.43 3.38
CA GLY A 104 -14.43 -11.18 2.58
C GLY A 104 -14.67 -12.70 2.48
N ARG A 105 -15.37 -13.31 3.45
CA ARG A 105 -15.62 -14.77 3.45
C ARG A 105 -16.31 -15.22 2.18
N THR A 106 -17.38 -14.51 1.80
CA THR A 106 -18.21 -14.87 0.64
C THR A 106 -17.39 -14.93 -0.65
N GLU A 107 -16.34 -14.12 -0.72
CA GLU A 107 -15.46 -14.07 -1.87
C GLU A 107 -14.29 -15.05 -1.77
N TYR A 108 -13.56 -15.13 -0.66
CA TYR A 108 -12.33 -15.93 -0.60
C TYR A 108 -12.53 -17.36 -0.13
N LEU A 109 -13.59 -17.61 0.66
CA LEU A 109 -13.87 -18.91 1.24
C LEU A 109 -15.40 -19.17 1.24
N PRO A 110 -16.04 -19.24 0.06
CA PRO A 110 -17.51 -19.31 -0.04
C PRO A 110 -18.10 -20.53 0.69
N ASN A 111 -17.40 -21.66 0.64
CA ASN A 111 -17.82 -22.94 1.22
C ASN A 111 -17.33 -23.15 2.68
N GLY A 112 -16.59 -22.19 3.26
CA GLY A 112 -16.10 -22.29 4.63
C GLY A 112 -16.95 -21.51 5.63
N THR A 113 -16.76 -21.78 6.91
CA THR A 113 -17.48 -21.09 8.00
C THR A 113 -16.87 -19.73 8.31
N GLN A 114 -17.63 -18.86 8.97
CA GLN A 114 -17.12 -17.56 9.43
C GLN A 114 -15.96 -17.73 10.44
N ALA A 115 -15.98 -18.79 11.25
CA ALA A 115 -14.90 -19.09 12.19
C ALA A 115 -13.60 -19.46 11.45
N GLN A 116 -13.68 -20.33 10.43
CA GLN A 116 -12.53 -20.67 9.59
C GLN A 116 -11.96 -19.44 8.89
N TRP A 117 -12.83 -18.61 8.31
CA TRP A 117 -12.42 -17.36 7.68
C TRP A 117 -11.71 -16.41 8.66
N SER A 118 -12.31 -16.20 9.84
CA SER A 118 -11.75 -15.32 10.85
C SER A 118 -10.41 -15.84 11.36
N ALA A 119 -10.27 -17.15 11.56
CA ALA A 119 -9.00 -17.78 11.94
C ALA A 119 -7.91 -17.58 10.87
N LEU A 120 -8.24 -17.72 9.58
CA LEU A 120 -7.31 -17.48 8.49
C LEU A 120 -6.87 -16.01 8.40
N VAL A 121 -7.80 -15.07 8.57
CA VAL A 121 -7.49 -13.64 8.52
C VAL A 121 -6.65 -13.22 9.75
N VAL A 122 -7.09 -13.59 10.96
CA VAL A 122 -6.38 -13.22 12.20
C VAL A 122 -5.04 -13.95 12.31
N GLY A 123 -4.94 -15.21 11.86
CA GLY A 123 -3.68 -15.96 11.84
C GLY A 123 -2.72 -15.52 10.74
N GLY A 124 -3.24 -15.05 9.60
CA GLY A 124 -2.43 -14.54 8.49
C GLY A 124 -1.67 -13.26 8.83
N ALA A 125 -2.25 -12.39 9.65
CA ALA A 125 -1.62 -11.12 10.04
C ALA A 125 -0.27 -11.32 10.78
N PRO A 126 -0.18 -12.06 11.90
CA PRO A 126 1.10 -12.33 12.55
C PRO A 126 2.04 -13.19 11.70
N ALA A 127 1.53 -14.11 10.88
CA ALA A 127 2.38 -14.88 9.96
C ALA A 127 3.10 -13.95 8.96
N PHE A 128 2.40 -12.97 8.40
CA PHE A 128 3.00 -11.96 7.52
C PHE A 128 3.98 -11.04 8.27
N VAL A 129 3.72 -10.69 9.53
CA VAL A 129 4.70 -9.95 10.36
C VAL A 129 6.01 -10.74 10.50
N VAL A 130 5.95 -12.05 10.77
CA VAL A 130 7.16 -12.89 10.86
C VAL A 130 7.93 -12.93 9.54
N VAL A 131 7.23 -13.15 8.43
CA VAL A 131 7.84 -13.16 7.09
C VAL A 131 8.45 -11.80 6.76
N TRP A 132 7.76 -10.72 7.10
CA TRP A 132 8.21 -9.36 6.88
C TRP A 132 9.50 -9.06 7.64
N GLU A 133 9.56 -9.42 8.92
CA GLU A 133 10.75 -9.24 9.75
C GLU A 133 11.96 -10.00 9.19
N TYR A 134 11.75 -11.24 8.72
CA TYR A 134 12.79 -12.00 8.05
C TYR A 134 13.26 -11.31 6.77
N MET A 135 12.33 -10.83 5.92
CA MET A 135 12.68 -10.10 4.70
C MET A 135 13.44 -8.81 4.97
N LYS A 136 13.11 -8.08 6.04
CA LYS A 136 13.85 -6.87 6.43
C LYS A 136 15.30 -7.18 6.77
N VAL A 137 15.56 -8.31 7.45
CA VAL A 137 16.92 -8.77 7.76
C VAL A 137 17.66 -9.13 6.47
N VAL A 138 17.02 -9.84 5.54
CA VAL A 138 17.61 -10.24 4.26
C VAL A 138 17.92 -9.03 3.37
N TRP A 139 17.04 -8.03 3.33
CA TRP A 139 17.23 -6.82 2.53
C TRP A 139 18.17 -5.81 3.18
N ASP A 140 18.42 -5.94 4.49
CA ASP A 140 19.16 -4.94 5.26
C ASP A 140 18.56 -3.55 5.02
N ASP A 141 17.27 -3.39 5.37
CA ASP A 141 16.49 -2.14 5.23
C ASP A 141 16.22 -1.52 6.61
N PRO A 142 17.18 -0.78 7.20
CA PRO A 142 17.10 -0.37 8.60
C PRO A 142 16.08 0.76 8.82
N LEU A 143 15.82 1.58 7.80
CA LEU A 143 14.92 2.74 7.85
C LEU A 143 13.55 2.49 7.21
N TYR A 144 13.25 1.25 6.77
CA TYR A 144 11.99 0.92 6.10
C TYR A 144 11.72 1.78 4.85
N GLN A 145 12.77 2.17 4.12
CA GLN A 145 12.65 3.06 2.95
C GLN A 145 12.69 2.30 1.62
N ALA A 146 13.24 1.09 1.60
CA ALA A 146 13.23 0.25 0.41
C ALA A 146 11.92 -0.53 0.27
N ALA A 147 11.42 -1.01 1.40
CA ALA A 147 10.21 -1.79 1.55
C ALA A 147 8.94 -1.20 0.89
N PRO A 148 8.67 0.12 0.95
CA PRO A 148 7.48 0.70 0.31
C PRO A 148 7.42 0.51 -1.20
N ALA A 149 8.56 0.23 -1.85
CA ALA A 149 8.56 -0.09 -3.27
C ALA A 149 7.80 -1.38 -3.59
N ILE A 150 7.87 -2.37 -2.70
CA ILE A 150 7.20 -3.66 -2.85
C ILE A 150 5.72 -3.53 -2.49
N THR A 151 5.39 -2.76 -1.45
CA THR A 151 4.01 -2.53 -1.04
C THR A 151 3.19 -1.84 -2.13
N LEU A 152 3.79 -0.89 -2.85
CA LEU A 152 3.20 -0.22 -4.01
C LEU A 152 3.05 -1.14 -5.23
N PHE A 153 4.01 -2.04 -5.46
CA PHE A 153 3.95 -2.99 -6.57
C PHE A 153 2.89 -4.09 -6.37
N LEU A 154 2.67 -4.53 -5.14
CA LEU A 154 1.74 -5.63 -4.85
C LEU A 154 0.27 -5.26 -5.13
N LEU A 155 -0.08 -3.98 -4.96
CA LEU A 155 -1.45 -3.49 -5.15
C LEU A 155 -2.01 -3.72 -6.56
N PRO A 156 -1.38 -3.22 -7.64
CA PRO A 156 -1.90 -3.43 -8.98
C PRO A 156 -1.87 -4.91 -9.38
N LEU A 157 -0.88 -5.69 -8.92
CA LEU A 157 -0.81 -7.12 -9.18
C LEU A 157 -2.02 -7.86 -8.57
N SER A 158 -2.24 -7.68 -7.27
CA SER A 158 -3.32 -8.34 -6.54
C SER A 158 -4.69 -7.86 -7.01
N THR A 159 -4.81 -6.58 -7.36
CA THR A 159 -6.04 -6.01 -7.90
C THR A 159 -6.35 -6.58 -9.28
N THR A 160 -5.34 -6.71 -10.15
CA THR A 160 -5.53 -7.29 -11.49
C THR A 160 -6.11 -8.70 -11.37
N ALA A 161 -5.54 -9.53 -10.49
CA ALA A 161 -6.07 -10.87 -10.22
C ALA A 161 -7.53 -10.82 -9.71
N LEU A 162 -7.84 -9.88 -8.81
CA LEU A 162 -9.18 -9.68 -8.26
C LEU A 162 -10.20 -9.28 -9.36
N LEU A 163 -9.85 -8.33 -10.22
CA LEU A 163 -10.70 -7.86 -11.31
C LEU A 163 -10.96 -8.97 -12.33
N LEU A 164 -9.92 -9.72 -12.72
CA LEU A 164 -10.05 -10.85 -13.65
C LEU A 164 -10.95 -11.94 -13.08
N ARG A 165 -10.83 -12.23 -11.79
CA ARG A 165 -11.68 -13.19 -11.09
C ARG A 165 -13.14 -12.72 -11.03
N ARG A 166 -13.37 -11.47 -10.61
CA ARG A 166 -14.72 -10.90 -10.47
C ARG A 166 -15.41 -10.65 -11.80
N ARG A 167 -14.63 -10.36 -12.85
CA ARG A 167 -15.11 -9.76 -14.11
C ARG A 167 -15.99 -8.53 -13.86
N SER A 168 -15.71 -7.81 -12.78
CA SER A 168 -16.48 -6.67 -12.30
C SER A 168 -15.58 -5.72 -11.52
N ALA A 169 -15.87 -4.43 -11.63
CA ALA A 169 -15.24 -3.37 -10.84
C ALA A 169 -16.00 -3.06 -9.54
N ILE A 170 -16.84 -3.99 -9.06
CA ILE A 170 -17.52 -3.85 -7.77
C ILE A 170 -16.52 -3.64 -6.63
N ALA A 171 -16.84 -2.70 -5.76
CA ALA A 171 -16.00 -2.13 -4.71
C ALA A 171 -14.67 -1.52 -5.19
N GLN A 172 -14.49 -1.26 -6.48
CA GLN A 172 -13.29 -0.61 -7.01
C GLN A 172 -13.56 0.78 -7.54
N SER A 173 -12.64 1.72 -7.31
CA SER A 173 -12.71 3.10 -7.81
C SER A 173 -11.43 3.43 -8.54
N PRO A 174 -11.48 4.06 -9.73
CA PRO A 174 -10.26 4.47 -10.44
C PRO A 174 -9.44 5.46 -9.61
N LEU A 175 -10.07 6.24 -8.73
CA LEU A 175 -9.39 7.17 -7.83
C LEU A 175 -8.37 6.46 -6.92
N ILE A 176 -8.66 5.24 -6.46
CA ILE A 176 -7.75 4.49 -5.57
C ILE A 176 -6.41 4.31 -6.28
N TYR A 177 -6.43 3.74 -7.47
CA TYR A 177 -5.23 3.40 -8.22
C TYR A 177 -4.56 4.63 -8.84
N GLY A 178 -5.33 5.65 -9.22
CA GLY A 178 -4.79 6.94 -9.65
C GLY A 178 -3.97 7.61 -8.54
N CYS A 179 -4.46 7.59 -7.30
CA CYS A 179 -3.70 8.09 -6.15
C CYS A 179 -2.40 7.30 -5.94
N PHE A 180 -2.46 5.98 -5.96
CA PHE A 180 -1.25 5.15 -5.81
C PHE A 180 -0.28 5.29 -7.00
N ALA A 181 -0.76 5.54 -8.22
CA ALA A 181 0.08 5.81 -9.38
C ALA A 181 0.85 7.14 -9.21
N ALA A 182 0.16 8.20 -8.81
CA ALA A 182 0.80 9.48 -8.52
C ALA A 182 1.78 9.38 -7.34
N MET A 183 1.41 8.63 -6.29
CA MET A 183 2.27 8.32 -5.16
C MET A 183 3.55 7.59 -5.59
N ALA A 184 3.48 6.64 -6.53
CA ALA A 184 4.66 5.96 -7.04
C ALA A 184 5.66 6.93 -7.69
N VAL A 185 5.17 7.89 -8.49
CA VAL A 185 6.04 8.92 -9.10
C VAL A 185 6.71 9.79 -8.04
N LEU A 186 5.96 10.22 -7.01
CA LEU A 186 6.50 11.04 -5.93
C LEU A 186 7.52 10.26 -5.09
N TRP A 187 7.20 9.02 -4.72
CA TRP A 187 8.06 8.16 -3.92
C TRP A 187 9.40 7.91 -4.62
N TRP A 188 9.35 7.42 -5.87
CA TRP A 188 10.56 7.16 -6.65
C TRP A 188 11.30 8.44 -7.04
N GLY A 189 10.58 9.53 -7.35
CA GLY A 189 11.20 10.81 -7.64
C GLY A 189 12.05 11.31 -6.47
N VAL A 190 11.56 11.12 -5.24
CA VAL A 190 12.31 11.48 -4.03
C VAL A 190 13.46 10.51 -3.78
N THR A 191 13.20 9.21 -3.70
CA THR A 191 14.23 8.24 -3.32
C THR A 191 15.33 8.13 -4.38
N ALA A 192 14.98 8.04 -5.68
CA ALA A 192 15.99 7.99 -6.73
C ALA A 192 16.73 9.32 -6.91
N GLY A 193 16.03 10.45 -6.70
CA GLY A 193 16.59 11.78 -6.89
C GLY A 193 17.57 12.20 -5.78
N TYR A 194 17.29 11.82 -4.53
CA TYR A 194 18.02 12.35 -3.38
C TYR A 194 18.76 11.30 -2.54
N TYR A 195 18.32 10.04 -2.51
CA TYR A 195 18.94 9.02 -1.63
C TYR A 195 20.17 8.34 -2.26
N GLY A 196 20.25 8.29 -3.58
CA GLY A 196 21.36 7.67 -4.31
C GLY A 196 21.53 6.17 -4.05
N GLY A 197 22.70 5.62 -4.39
CA GLY A 197 23.05 4.22 -4.13
C GLY A 197 22.04 3.22 -4.71
N GLY A 198 21.56 2.31 -3.87
CA GLY A 198 20.57 1.29 -4.27
C GLY A 198 19.25 1.87 -4.82
N PHE A 199 18.87 3.08 -4.42
CA PHE A 199 17.67 3.78 -4.92
C PHE A 199 17.85 4.36 -6.33
N ALA A 200 19.07 4.41 -6.85
CA ALA A 200 19.36 4.75 -8.25
C ALA A 200 19.65 3.51 -9.11
N SER A 201 19.58 2.31 -8.54
CA SER A 201 19.81 1.06 -9.27
C SER A 201 18.71 0.82 -10.32
N TRP A 202 19.08 0.23 -11.46
CA TRP A 202 18.10 -0.07 -12.51
C TRP A 202 16.99 -1.01 -12.01
N GLN A 203 17.29 -1.91 -11.06
CA GLN A 203 16.30 -2.79 -10.45
C GLN A 203 15.25 -1.98 -9.69
N TYR A 204 15.70 -1.03 -8.85
CA TYR A 204 14.79 -0.15 -8.12
C TYR A 204 13.98 0.74 -9.06
N LEU A 205 14.62 1.35 -10.06
CA LEU A 205 13.92 2.20 -11.02
C LEU A 205 12.89 1.43 -11.85
N LEU A 206 13.24 0.21 -12.30
CA LEU A 206 12.37 -0.63 -13.09
C LEU A 206 11.14 -1.08 -12.28
N THR A 207 11.28 -1.42 -10.99
CA THR A 207 10.11 -1.74 -10.16
C THR A 207 9.16 -0.56 -10.04
N GLY A 208 9.66 0.68 -9.95
CA GLY A 208 8.85 1.89 -9.95
C GLY A 208 8.11 2.11 -11.27
N VAL A 209 8.81 1.98 -12.40
CA VAL A 209 8.21 2.10 -13.74
C VAL A 209 7.11 1.06 -13.93
N VAL A 210 7.39 -0.21 -13.60
CA VAL A 210 6.39 -1.28 -13.76
C VAL A 210 5.20 -1.07 -12.81
N ALA A 211 5.45 -0.69 -11.55
CA ALA A 211 4.37 -0.37 -10.60
C ALA A 211 3.46 0.75 -11.14
N PHE A 212 4.06 1.84 -11.62
CA PHE A 212 3.32 2.96 -12.22
C PHE A 212 2.49 2.53 -13.42
N VAL A 213 3.09 1.84 -14.39
CA VAL A 213 2.38 1.37 -15.60
C VAL A 213 1.22 0.44 -15.23
N MET A 214 1.43 -0.48 -14.29
CA MET A 214 0.36 -1.38 -13.86
C MET A 214 -0.74 -0.64 -13.09
N LEU A 215 -0.41 0.33 -12.23
CA LEU A 215 -1.39 1.15 -11.52
C LEU A 215 -2.23 2.00 -12.49
N VAL A 216 -1.60 2.61 -13.50
CA VAL A 216 -2.31 3.32 -14.57
C VAL A 216 -3.21 2.35 -15.36
N GLY A 217 -2.69 1.18 -15.72
CA GLY A 217 -3.46 0.15 -16.42
C GLY A 217 -4.70 -0.29 -15.65
N VAL A 218 -4.56 -0.56 -14.35
CA VAL A 218 -5.69 -0.89 -13.45
C VAL A 218 -6.65 0.29 -13.30
N THR A 219 -6.15 1.52 -13.19
CA THR A 219 -6.98 2.74 -13.15
C THR A 219 -7.90 2.81 -14.37
N VAL A 220 -7.33 2.64 -15.57
CA VAL A 220 -8.08 2.68 -16.83
C VAL A 220 -9.05 1.51 -16.94
N ALA A 221 -8.62 0.30 -16.58
CA ALA A 221 -9.48 -0.89 -16.61
C ALA A 221 -10.71 -0.72 -15.71
N VAL A 222 -10.52 -0.26 -14.47
CA VAL A 222 -11.62 0.00 -13.54
C VAL A 222 -12.53 1.11 -14.04
N ALA A 223 -11.99 2.20 -14.56
CA ALA A 223 -12.80 3.28 -15.15
C ALA A 223 -13.71 2.77 -16.28
N ARG A 224 -13.16 1.98 -17.21
CA ARG A 224 -13.92 1.38 -18.32
C ARG A 224 -15.00 0.42 -17.83
N MET A 225 -14.64 -0.51 -16.95
CA MET A 225 -15.60 -1.48 -16.40
C MET A 225 -16.77 -0.81 -15.67
N ARG A 226 -16.53 0.31 -14.98
CA ARG A 226 -17.60 1.08 -14.32
C ARG A 226 -18.49 1.82 -15.31
N ALA A 227 -17.91 2.43 -16.35
CA ALA A 227 -18.68 3.11 -17.40
C ALA A 227 -19.58 2.12 -18.18
N ASP A 228 -19.06 0.94 -18.50
CA ASP A 228 -19.81 -0.12 -19.17
C ASP A 228 -21.00 -0.60 -18.31
N ALA A 229 -20.79 -0.77 -17.00
CA ALA A 229 -21.84 -1.17 -16.08
C ALA A 229 -22.99 -0.14 -16.01
N GLN A 230 -22.66 1.16 -15.99
CA GLN A 230 -23.65 2.24 -15.99
C GLN A 230 -24.47 2.26 -17.28
N THR A 231 -23.80 2.07 -18.43
CA THR A 231 -24.45 2.05 -19.74
C THR A 231 -25.43 0.88 -19.88
N ARG A 232 -25.05 -0.31 -19.39
CA ARG A 232 -25.93 -1.49 -19.41
C ARG A 232 -27.17 -1.34 -18.53
N VAL A 233 -27.05 -0.69 -17.37
CA VAL A 233 -28.19 -0.39 -16.50
C VAL A 233 -29.13 0.60 -17.19
N ALA A 234 -28.61 1.65 -17.82
CA ALA A 234 -29.43 2.63 -18.52
C ALA A 234 -30.19 2.04 -19.72
N ALA A 235 -29.62 1.06 -20.43
CA ALA A 235 -30.29 0.38 -21.54
C ALA A 235 -31.35 -0.64 -21.10
N ALA A 236 -31.40 -1.01 -19.82
CA ALA A 236 -32.33 -2.00 -19.27
C ALA A 236 -33.57 -1.37 -18.58
N VAL A 237 -33.62 -0.03 -18.50
CA VAL A 237 -34.72 0.78 -17.95
C VAL A 237 -35.49 1.42 -19.10
#